data_AF-A0A7W1FMY0-F1
#
_entry.id   AF-A0A7W1FMY0-F1
#
_cell.length_a   1.000
_cell.length_b   1.000
_cell.length_c   1.000
_cell.angle_alpha   90.00
_cell.angle_beta   90.00
_cell.angle_gamma   90.00
#
_symmetry.space_group_name_H-M   'P 1'
#
loop_
_entity.id
_entity.type
_entity.pdbx_description
1 polymer ?
#
loop_
_entity_poly.entity_id
_entity_poly.type
_entity_poly.pdbx_seq_one_letter_code
_entity_poly.pdbx_strand_id
1 'polypeptide(L)'
;MAKDLQDIERSWAARNQRAMSDPVERQKRLVGWWALTVFLGVAWVAAWVGWGNALGAGLQRIYGVTATDAVWWLRADAHLHVVVAALVTVWAAWGGRLFTPVGSWLGPPVAVVVVIVDEVIQIGQEGRSFEWGDFLAGCVGILVATGVIMLLANRGSRARDGSVQ
;
A
#
# COMPACT_ATOMS: atom_id res chain seq x y z
N MET A 1 1.80 -18.63 -18.46
CA MET A 1 2.00 -17.99 -17.15
C MET A 1 3.38 -17.34 -16.99
N ALA A 2 4.50 -18.07 -17.01
CA ALA A 2 5.83 -17.44 -16.89
C ALA A 2 6.21 -16.50 -18.06
N LYS A 3 5.81 -16.87 -19.28
CA LYS A 3 5.98 -16.04 -20.49
C LYS A 3 5.18 -14.73 -20.40
N ASP A 4 3.96 -14.79 -19.86
CA ASP A 4 3.08 -13.63 -19.71
C ASP A 4 3.61 -12.63 -18.69
N LEU A 5 4.20 -13.12 -17.58
CA LEU A 5 4.82 -12.25 -16.57
C LEU A 5 6.05 -11.52 -17.10
N GLN A 6 6.91 -12.20 -17.87
CA GLN A 6 8.08 -11.56 -18.48
C GLN A 6 7.70 -10.51 -19.53
N ASP A 7 6.67 -10.76 -20.33
CA ASP A 7 6.19 -9.79 -21.32
C ASP A 7 5.53 -8.57 -20.64
N ILE A 8 4.81 -8.79 -19.54
CA ILE A 8 4.32 -7.73 -18.66
C ILE A 8 5.50 -6.93 -18.11
N GLU A 9 6.53 -7.55 -17.53
CA GLU A 9 7.70 -6.84 -17.00
C GLU A 9 8.44 -6.01 -18.06
N ARG A 10 8.67 -6.55 -19.26
CA ARG A 10 9.30 -5.81 -20.36
C ARG A 10 8.47 -4.62 -20.81
N SER A 11 7.16 -4.80 -20.98
CA SER A 11 6.26 -3.70 -21.36
C SER A 11 6.20 -2.62 -20.28
N TRP A 12 6.34 -2.99 -19.01
CA TRP A 12 6.43 -2.06 -17.90
C TRP A 12 7.77 -1.32 -17.88
N ALA A 13 8.89 -2.03 -18.00
CA ALA A 13 10.23 -1.44 -18.07
C ALA A 13 10.33 -0.43 -19.22
N ALA A 14 9.80 -0.77 -20.40
CA ALA A 14 9.78 0.13 -21.56
C ALA A 14 8.90 1.37 -21.34
N ARG A 15 7.73 1.22 -20.69
CA ARG A 15 6.87 2.37 -20.33
C ARG A 15 7.55 3.29 -19.33
N ASN A 16 8.23 2.68 -18.37
CA ASN A 16 8.89 3.40 -17.30
C ASN A 16 10.13 4.14 -17.81
N GLN A 17 10.94 3.53 -18.69
CA GLN A 17 12.04 4.21 -19.37
C GLN A 17 11.57 5.44 -20.15
N ARG A 18 10.48 5.35 -20.93
CA ARG A 18 9.93 6.50 -21.66
C ARG A 18 9.41 7.60 -20.74
N ALA A 19 8.76 7.23 -19.63
CA ALA A 19 8.28 8.21 -18.65
C ALA A 19 9.44 8.88 -17.88
N MET A 20 10.56 8.17 -17.71
CA MET A 20 11.75 8.66 -17.00
C MET A 20 12.73 9.42 -17.90
N SER A 21 12.58 9.33 -19.23
CA SER A 21 13.39 10.09 -20.19
C SER A 21 12.95 11.55 -20.32
N ASP A 22 11.69 11.87 -19.97
CA ASP A 22 11.23 13.26 -19.85
C ASP A 22 11.58 13.80 -18.44
N PRO A 23 12.45 14.83 -18.33
CA PRO A 23 12.84 15.38 -17.04
C PRO A 23 11.67 15.97 -16.25
N VAL A 24 10.67 16.54 -16.92
CA VAL A 24 9.51 17.16 -16.26
C VAL A 24 8.59 16.08 -15.65
N GLU A 25 8.31 15.03 -16.42
CA GLU A 25 7.50 13.91 -15.94
C GLU A 25 8.19 13.15 -14.80
N ARG A 26 9.51 12.95 -14.91
CA ARG A 26 10.32 12.37 -13.83
C ARG A 26 10.24 13.20 -12.57
N GLN A 27 10.36 14.53 -12.67
CA GLN A 27 10.27 15.43 -11.52
C GLN A 27 8.89 15.36 -10.84
N LYS A 28 7.80 15.40 -11.62
CA LYS A 28 6.43 15.27 -11.09
C LYS A 28 6.24 13.98 -10.29
N ARG A 29 6.75 12.86 -10.81
CA ARG A 29 6.64 11.56 -10.13
C ARG A 29 7.47 11.50 -8.86
N LEU A 30 8.68 12.08 -8.87
CA LEU A 30 9.51 12.19 -7.67
C LEU A 30 8.84 13.06 -6.59
N VAL A 31 8.25 14.19 -6.98
CA VAL A 31 7.50 15.05 -6.06
C VAL A 31 6.29 14.31 -5.49
N GLY A 32 5.52 13.60 -6.33
CA GLY A 32 4.40 12.79 -5.87
C GLY A 32 4.81 11.68 -4.89
N TRP A 33 5.94 11.01 -5.17
CA TRP A 33 6.48 10.01 -4.26
C TRP A 33 6.93 10.63 -2.92
N TRP A 34 7.62 11.76 -2.93
CA TRP A 34 8.00 12.48 -1.71
C TRP A 34 6.80 13.00 -0.92
N ALA A 35 5.77 13.52 -1.60
CA ALA A 35 4.53 13.93 -0.96
C ALA A 35 3.87 12.76 -0.24
N LEU A 36 3.85 11.57 -0.87
CA LEU A 36 3.36 10.35 -0.24
C LEU A 36 4.24 9.92 0.95
N THR A 37 5.57 10.01 0.84
CA THR A 37 6.50 9.75 1.95
C THR A 37 6.24 10.67 3.14
N VAL A 38 6.07 11.97 2.90
CA VAL A 38 5.74 12.95 3.94
C VAL A 38 4.39 12.65 4.57
N PHE A 39 3.38 12.33 3.76
CA PHE A 39 2.06 11.95 4.26
C PHE A 39 2.12 10.71 5.16
N LEU A 40 2.88 9.66 4.77
CA LEU A 40 3.13 8.49 5.59
C LEU A 40 3.82 8.85 6.92
N GLY A 41 4.82 9.73 6.87
CA GLY A 41 5.50 10.23 8.07
C GLY A 41 4.55 10.98 9.01
N VAL A 42 3.69 11.85 8.48
CA VAL A 42 2.66 12.56 9.26
C VAL A 42 1.64 11.57 9.84
N ALA A 43 1.19 10.58 9.08
CA ALA A 43 0.27 9.56 9.55
C ALA A 43 0.89 8.72 10.69
N TRP A 44 2.18 8.39 10.58
CA TRP A 44 2.91 7.68 11.63
C TRP A 44 3.01 8.52 12.92
N VAL A 45 3.36 9.81 12.82
CA VAL A 45 3.38 10.72 13.97
C VAL A 45 1.98 10.89 14.57
N ALA A 46 0.94 11.02 13.74
CA ALA A 46 -0.45 11.10 14.19
C ALA A 46 -0.89 9.84 14.97
N ALA A 47 -0.48 8.66 14.52
CA ALA A 47 -0.69 7.41 15.25
C ALA A 47 0.06 7.42 16.59
N TRP A 48 1.33 7.85 16.61
CA TRP A 48 2.15 7.94 17.83
C TRP A 48 1.53 8.85 18.90
N VAL A 49 0.94 9.98 18.51
CA VAL A 49 0.28 10.92 19.43
C VAL A 49 -1.18 10.54 19.74
N GLY A 50 -1.63 9.36 19.32
CA GLY A 50 -2.94 8.79 19.68
C GLY A 50 -4.12 9.22 18.83
N TRP A 51 -3.92 9.99 17.75
CA TRP A 51 -5.02 10.41 16.86
C TRP A 51 -5.65 9.25 16.11
N GLY A 52 -4.87 8.21 15.79
CA GLY A 52 -5.38 6.98 15.16
C GLY A 52 -6.45 6.28 16.01
N ASN A 53 -6.18 6.13 17.31
CA ASN A 53 -7.16 5.56 18.26
C ASN A 53 -8.41 6.42 18.39
N ALA A 54 -8.25 7.75 18.44
CA ALA A 54 -9.39 8.67 18.55
C ALA A 54 -10.33 8.58 17.33
N LEU A 55 -9.77 8.53 16.12
CA LEU A 55 -10.52 8.46 14.87
C LEU A 55 -11.22 7.11 14.70
N GLY A 56 -10.51 6.03 15.04
CA GLY A 56 -11.08 4.68 15.02
C GLY A 56 -12.18 4.45 16.05
N ALA A 57 -12.03 4.96 17.28
CA ALA A 57 -13.09 4.93 18.29
C ALA A 57 -14.32 5.74 17.86
N GLY A 58 -14.14 6.83 17.10
CA GLY A 58 -15.22 7.60 16.48
C GLY A 58 -16.01 6.78 15.47
N LEU A 59 -15.33 6.02 14.60
CA LEU A 59 -15.96 5.11 13.64
C LEU A 59 -16.75 3.99 14.33
N GLN A 60 -16.19 3.35 15.36
CA GLN A 60 -16.89 2.32 16.12
C GLN A 60 -18.18 2.84 16.76
N ARG A 61 -18.17 4.08 17.28
CA ARG A 61 -19.37 4.74 17.80
C ARG A 61 -20.45 4.95 16.73
N ILE A 62 -20.09 5.25 15.49
CA ILE A 62 -21.06 5.39 14.38
C ILE A 62 -21.76 4.05 14.12
N TYR A 63 -21.03 2.93 14.23
CA TYR A 63 -21.60 1.59 14.08
C TYR A 63 -22.30 1.06 15.33
N GLY A 64 -22.32 1.83 16.43
CA GLY A 64 -22.96 1.44 17.69
C GLY A 64 -22.24 0.28 18.40
N VAL A 65 -20.95 0.06 18.11
CA VAL A 65 -20.18 -1.06 18.66
C VAL A 65 -19.09 -0.54 19.61
N THR A 66 -18.88 -1.25 20.70
CA THR A 66 -17.78 -0.99 21.64
C THR A 66 -16.48 -1.61 21.12
N ALA A 67 -15.32 -1.11 21.54
CA ALA A 67 -14.04 -1.67 21.11
C ALA A 67 -13.87 -3.15 21.52
N THR A 68 -14.51 -3.57 22.62
CA THR A 68 -14.44 -4.94 23.15
C THR A 68 -15.33 -5.94 22.42
N ASP A 69 -16.43 -5.48 21.83
CA ASP A 69 -17.43 -6.34 21.17
C ASP A 69 -17.34 -6.27 19.63
N ALA A 70 -16.50 -5.38 19.11
CA ALA A 70 -16.31 -5.21 17.68
C ALA A 70 -15.63 -6.44 17.06
N VAL A 71 -16.35 -7.07 16.13
CA VAL A 71 -15.76 -8.04 15.20
C VAL A 71 -14.56 -7.40 14.50
N TRP A 72 -13.51 -8.17 14.22
CA TRP A 72 -12.23 -7.62 13.75
C TRP A 72 -12.35 -6.65 12.56
N TRP A 73 -13.25 -6.89 11.61
CA TRP A 73 -13.44 -6.02 10.44
C TRP A 73 -14.16 -4.70 10.75
N LEU A 74 -14.70 -4.54 11.96
CA LEU A 74 -15.25 -3.28 12.51
C LEU A 74 -14.27 -2.59 13.46
N ARG A 75 -13.11 -3.22 13.73
CA ARG A 75 -12.12 -2.66 14.65
C ARG A 75 -11.36 -1.51 14.03
N ALA A 76 -11.13 -0.48 14.84
CA ALA A 76 -10.40 0.72 14.50
C ALA A 76 -8.98 0.43 13.98
N ASP A 77 -8.28 -0.40 14.74
CA ASP A 77 -6.96 -0.96 14.47
C ASP A 77 -6.94 -1.71 13.15
N ALA A 78 -7.82 -2.69 12.92
CA ALA A 78 -7.88 -3.40 11.64
C ALA A 78 -7.97 -2.48 10.41
N HIS A 79 -8.79 -1.42 10.44
CA HIS A 79 -8.85 -0.46 9.33
C HIS A 79 -7.53 0.29 9.15
N LEU A 80 -6.86 0.63 10.24
CA LEU A 80 -5.53 1.24 10.20
C LEU A 80 -4.51 0.29 9.56
N HIS A 81 -4.52 -1.00 9.92
CA HIS A 81 -3.66 -2.02 9.30
C HIS A 81 -3.92 -2.15 7.79
N VAL A 82 -5.19 -2.20 7.36
CA VAL A 82 -5.56 -2.21 5.92
C VAL A 82 -4.98 -0.99 5.20
N VAL A 83 -5.19 0.21 5.75
CA VAL A 83 -4.77 1.47 5.12
C VAL A 83 -3.25 1.57 5.06
N VAL A 84 -2.55 1.26 6.14
CA VAL A 84 -1.08 1.29 6.20
C VAL A 84 -0.50 0.30 5.20
N ALA A 85 -0.98 -0.95 5.21
CA ALA A 85 -0.48 -1.98 4.30
C ALA A 85 -0.74 -1.61 2.82
N ALA A 86 -1.91 -1.04 2.51
CA ALA A 86 -2.23 -0.56 1.17
C ALA A 86 -1.33 0.60 0.74
N LEU A 87 -1.14 1.62 1.60
CA LEU A 87 -0.32 2.78 1.29
C LEU A 87 1.16 2.41 1.15
N VAL A 88 1.70 1.55 2.03
CA VAL A 88 3.07 1.03 1.92
C VAL A 88 3.25 0.24 0.64
N THR A 89 2.27 -0.61 0.27
CA THR A 89 2.30 -1.37 -1.00
C THR A 89 2.40 -0.42 -2.20
N VAL A 90 1.57 0.62 -2.25
CA VAL A 90 1.57 1.61 -3.33
C VAL A 90 2.86 2.45 -3.33
N TRP A 91 3.31 2.89 -2.16
CA TRP A 91 4.53 3.67 -1.99
C TRP A 91 5.77 2.91 -2.46
N ALA A 92 5.93 1.66 -2.04
CA ALA A 92 7.03 0.81 -2.45
C ALA A 92 6.93 0.40 -3.92
N ALA A 93 5.71 0.15 -4.43
CA ALA A 93 5.48 -0.09 -5.86
C ALA A 93 5.84 1.13 -6.73
N TRP A 94 5.59 2.35 -6.24
CA TRP A 94 5.95 3.58 -6.95
C TRP A 94 7.45 3.84 -6.84
N GLY A 95 8.04 3.73 -5.64
CA GLY A 95 9.49 3.83 -5.43
C GLY A 95 10.26 2.84 -6.28
N GLY A 96 9.80 1.59 -6.35
CA GLY A 96 10.38 0.57 -7.20
C GLY A 96 10.37 0.94 -8.68
N ARG A 97 9.31 1.59 -9.17
CA ARG A 97 9.31 2.18 -10.53
C ARG A 97 10.31 3.33 -10.66
N LEU A 98 10.48 4.17 -9.66
CA LEU A 98 11.36 5.34 -9.79
C LEU A 98 12.84 5.00 -9.72
N PHE A 99 13.20 4.01 -8.92
CA PHE A 99 14.58 3.80 -8.50
C PHE A 99 15.16 2.43 -8.88
N THR A 100 14.33 1.48 -9.32
CA THR A 100 14.79 0.10 -9.58
C THR A 100 14.29 -0.46 -10.91
N PRO A 101 14.98 -1.44 -11.50
CA PRO A 101 14.49 -2.17 -12.66
C PRO A 101 13.35 -3.15 -12.33
N VAL A 102 13.14 -3.48 -11.04
CA VAL A 102 12.11 -4.41 -10.56
C VAL A 102 10.69 -3.83 -10.68
N GLY A 103 10.57 -2.51 -10.81
CA GLY A 103 9.29 -1.84 -11.02
C GLY A 103 8.36 -1.96 -9.81
N SER A 104 7.05 -2.13 -10.02
CA SER A 104 6.08 -2.16 -8.91
C SER A 104 6.01 -3.45 -8.13
N TRP A 105 6.74 -4.48 -8.54
CA TRP A 105 6.76 -5.76 -7.83
C TRP A 105 7.38 -5.67 -6.45
N LEU A 106 8.11 -4.59 -6.14
CA LEU A 106 8.59 -4.31 -4.79
C LEU A 106 7.46 -3.95 -3.80
N GLY A 107 6.28 -3.56 -4.27
CA GLY A 107 5.17 -3.17 -3.42
C GLY A 107 4.75 -4.25 -2.41
N PRO A 108 4.23 -5.39 -2.88
CA PRO A 108 3.71 -6.43 -1.99
C PRO A 108 4.76 -7.00 -1.02
N PRO A 109 5.99 -7.36 -1.44
CA PRO A 109 7.00 -7.88 -0.52
C PRO A 109 7.39 -6.89 0.59
N VAL A 110 7.50 -5.59 0.28
CA VAL A 110 7.81 -4.57 1.29
C VAL A 110 6.69 -4.44 2.30
N ALA A 111 5.43 -4.43 1.85
CA ALA A 111 4.29 -4.38 2.75
C ALA A 111 4.16 -5.64 3.62
N VAL A 112 4.46 -6.83 3.08
CA VAL A 112 4.54 -8.08 3.87
C VAL A 112 5.57 -7.95 4.98
N VAL A 113 6.77 -7.43 4.68
CA VAL A 113 7.81 -7.21 5.69
C VAL A 113 7.32 -6.23 6.77
N VAL A 114 6.65 -5.14 6.39
CA VAL A 114 6.10 -4.18 7.36
C VAL A 114 5.06 -4.83 8.26
N VAL A 115 4.12 -5.61 7.72
CA VAL A 115 3.11 -6.34 8.52
C VAL A 115 3.78 -7.35 9.45
N ILE A 116 4.76 -8.14 8.97
CA ILE A 116 5.47 -9.11 9.82
C ILE A 116 6.25 -8.40 10.94
N VAL A 117 6.94 -7.30 10.63
CA VAL A 117 7.70 -6.54 11.63
C VAL A 117 6.77 -5.95 12.68
N ASP A 118 5.61 -5.43 12.27
CA ASP A 118 4.60 -4.92 13.19
C ASP A 118 4.14 -6.01 14.17
N GLU A 119 3.73 -7.18 13.66
CA GLU A 119 3.32 -8.33 14.49
C GLU A 119 4.45 -8.81 15.44
N VAL A 120 5.69 -8.88 14.95
CA VAL A 120 6.85 -9.29 15.77
C VAL A 120 7.13 -8.29 16.89
N ILE A 121 7.00 -6.99 16.62
CA ILE A 121 7.15 -5.94 17.64
C ILE A 121 6.06 -6.07 18.69
N GLN A 122 4.81 -6.38 18.29
CA GLN A 122 3.69 -6.55 19.21
C GLN A 122 3.86 -7.75 20.16
N ILE A 123 4.46 -8.86 19.70
CA ILE A 123 4.76 -10.04 20.55
C ILE A 123 5.67 -9.67 21.75
N GLY A 124 6.51 -8.64 21.61
CA GLY A 124 7.42 -8.18 22.66
C GLY A 124 6.80 -7.21 23.67
N GLN A 125 5.55 -6.79 23.51
CA GLN A 125 4.92 -5.76 24.34
C GLN A 125 4.00 -6.35 25.42
N GLU A 126 4.16 -5.89 26.67
CA GLU A 126 3.29 -6.29 27.77
C GLU A 126 1.83 -5.88 27.47
N GLY A 127 0.93 -6.85 27.50
CA GLY A 127 -0.50 -6.63 27.27
C GLY A 127 -0.94 -6.64 25.80
N ARG A 128 -0.05 -6.95 24.85
CA ARG A 128 -0.43 -7.27 23.47
C ARG A 128 -0.04 -8.71 23.11
N SER A 129 -0.95 -9.40 22.44
CA SER A 129 -0.73 -10.73 21.87
C SER A 129 -0.74 -10.65 20.36
N PHE A 130 -0.20 -11.65 19.68
CA PHE A 130 -0.39 -11.79 18.23
C PHE A 130 -1.90 -11.85 17.91
N GLU A 131 -2.39 -10.87 17.16
CA GLU A 131 -3.81 -10.78 16.80
C GLU A 131 -4.01 -11.14 15.33
N TRP A 132 -4.55 -12.33 15.08
CA TRP A 132 -4.88 -12.77 13.71
C TRP A 132 -5.72 -11.77 12.92
N GLY A 133 -6.53 -10.94 13.60
CA GLY A 133 -7.31 -9.88 12.97
C GLY A 133 -6.46 -8.81 12.28
N ASP A 134 -5.36 -8.40 12.92
CA ASP A 134 -4.45 -7.36 12.42
C ASP A 134 -3.61 -7.88 11.25
N PHE A 135 -3.12 -9.13 11.36
CA PHE A 135 -2.46 -9.82 10.26
C PHE A 135 -3.36 -9.95 9.03
N LEU A 136 -4.61 -10.41 9.22
CA LEU A 136 -5.59 -10.56 8.13
C LEU A 136 -5.93 -9.20 7.51
N ALA A 137 -6.09 -8.16 8.32
CA ALA A 137 -6.29 -6.80 7.86
C ALA A 137 -5.11 -6.30 7.00
N GLY A 138 -3.87 -6.58 7.43
CA GLY A 138 -2.66 -6.33 6.63
C GLY A 138 -2.70 -7.04 5.27
N CYS A 139 -3.05 -8.34 5.24
CA CYS A 139 -3.20 -9.09 4.00
C CYS A 139 -4.26 -8.48 3.06
N VAL A 140 -5.40 -8.06 3.59
CA VAL A 140 -6.47 -7.40 2.81
C VAL A 140 -5.95 -6.11 2.18
N GLY A 141 -5.26 -5.26 2.94
CA GLY A 141 -4.66 -4.02 2.42
C GLY A 141 -3.70 -4.26 1.25
N ILE A 142 -2.82 -5.27 1.38
CA ILE A 142 -1.87 -5.66 0.33
C ILE A 142 -2.60 -6.14 -0.93
N LEU A 143 -3.60 -7.02 -0.79
CA LEU A 143 -4.36 -7.56 -1.92
C LEU A 143 -5.12 -6.47 -2.67
N VAL A 144 -5.80 -5.58 -1.95
CA VAL A 144 -6.54 -4.46 -2.55
C VAL A 144 -5.58 -3.53 -3.32
N ALA A 145 -4.48 -3.12 -2.70
CA ALA A 145 -3.49 -2.26 -3.35
C ALA A 145 -2.87 -2.92 -4.59
N THR A 146 -2.54 -4.21 -4.50
CA THR A 146 -2.00 -4.99 -5.62
C THR A 146 -3.00 -5.04 -6.78
N GLY A 147 -4.27 -5.32 -6.50
CA GLY A 147 -5.34 -5.31 -7.50
C GLY A 147 -5.48 -3.96 -8.20
N VAL A 148 -5.44 -2.86 -7.46
CA VAL A 148 -5.48 -1.49 -8.02
C VAL A 148 -4.26 -1.22 -8.91
N ILE A 149 -3.05 -1.59 -8.46
CA ILE A 149 -1.82 -1.42 -9.25
C ILE A 149 -1.92 -2.19 -10.58
N MET A 150 -2.43 -3.43 -10.55
CA MET A 150 -2.62 -4.25 -11.74
C MET A 150 -3.67 -3.66 -12.69
N LEU A 151 -4.81 -3.18 -12.17
CA LEU A 151 -5.86 -2.55 -12.97
C LEU A 151 -5.35 -1.28 -13.67
N LEU A 152 -4.63 -0.42 -12.95
CA LEU A 152 -4.05 0.80 -13.52
C LEU A 152 -3.01 0.49 -14.59
N ALA A 153 -2.22 -0.56 -14.39
CA ALA A 153 -1.24 -1.00 -15.38
C ALA A 153 -1.87 -1.57 -16.66
N ASN A 154 -3.02 -2.22 -16.54
CA ASN A 154 -3.75 -2.82 -17.67
C ASN A 154 -4.54 -1.77 -18.48
N ARG A 155 -5.11 -0.75 -17.83
CA ARG A 155 -5.82 0.34 -18.53
C ARG A 155 -4.91 1.16 -19.46
N GLY A 156 -3.67 1.41 -19.04
CA GLY A 156 -2.69 2.10 -19.87
C GLY A 156 -2.26 1.34 -21.14
N SER A 157 -2.49 0.02 -21.21
CA SER A 157 -2.19 -0.78 -22.40
C SER A 157 -3.31 -0.68 -23.44
N ARG A 158 -4.57 -0.87 -23.03
CA ARG A 158 -5.73 -0.86 -23.95
C ARG A 158 -5.98 0.50 -24.62
N ALA A 159 -5.70 1.60 -23.92
CA ALA A 159 -5.88 2.95 -24.48
C ALA A 159 -4.93 3.25 -25.67
N ARG A 160 -3.82 2.50 -25.82
CA ARG A 160 -2.89 2.68 -26.94
C ARG A 160 -3.24 1.82 -28.14
N ASP A 161 -3.73 0.61 -27.93
CA ASP A 161 -4.14 -0.28 -29.02
C ASP A 161 -5.36 0.27 -29.79
N GLY A 162 -6.20 1.08 -29.13
CA GLY A 162 -7.29 1.81 -29.79
C GLY A 162 -6.88 3.11 -30.51
N SER A 163 -5.62 3.54 -30.41
CA SER A 163 -5.10 4.73 -31.12
C SER A 163 -4.36 4.39 -32.42
N VAL A 164 -4.35 3.11 -32.81
CA VAL A 164 -3.87 2.62 -34.10
C VAL A 164 -5.10 2.25 -34.94
N GLN A 165 -5.86 3.26 -35.35
CA GLN A 165 -6.82 3.20 -36.45
C GLN A 165 -6.76 4.49 -37.24
#